data_AF-A0A5K1HYQ6-F1
#
_entry.id   AF-A0A5K1HYQ6-F1
#
_cell.length_a   1.000
_cell.length_b   1.000
_cell.length_c   1.000
_cell.angle_alpha   90.00
_cell.angle_beta   90.00
_cell.angle_gamma   90.00
#
_symmetry.space_group_name_H-M   'P 1'
#
loop_
_entity.id
_entity.type
_entity.pdbx_description
1 polymer ?
#
loop_
_entity_poly.entity_id
_entity_poly.type
_entity_poly.pdbx_seq_one_letter_code
_entity_poly.pdbx_strand_id
1 'polypeptide(L)' 'EYLDMDGLPEFVSGARNLLFGADSQAVKQHRIASLQSISGTGALGIAFDFIAKYLPRVVYISSPTWAIHRTLIEKHHLK' A
#
# COMPACT_ATOMS: atom_id res chain seq x y z
N GLU A 1 -1.11 21.67 13.66
CA GLU A 1 -0.79 21.77 12.22
C GLU A 1 -1.06 20.42 11.59
N TYR A 2 -1.61 20.36 10.38
CA TYR A 2 -1.95 19.10 9.70
C TYR A 2 -0.82 18.69 8.76
N LEU A 3 -0.61 17.38 8.59
CA LEU A 3 0.25 16.88 7.53
C LEU A 3 -0.47 16.98 6.18
N ASP A 4 0.31 17.00 5.10
CA ASP A 4 -0.20 16.80 3.76
C ASP A 4 -0.83 15.40 3.60
N MET A 5 -1.66 15.23 2.57
CA MET A 5 -2.39 13.97 2.32
C MET A 5 -1.47 12.77 2.17
N ASP A 6 -0.27 12.97 1.63
CA ASP A 6 0.70 11.91 1.39
C ASP A 6 1.49 11.53 2.66
N GLY A 7 1.37 12.32 3.74
CA GLY A 7 2.03 12.12 5.02
C GLY A 7 3.32 12.91 5.20
N LEU A 8 4.06 12.58 6.26
CA LEU A 8 5.32 13.26 6.58
C LEU A 8 6.44 12.83 5.60
N PRO A 9 7.09 13.75 4.84
CA PRO A 9 8.05 13.40 3.80
C PRO A 9 9.23 12.51 4.26
N GLU A 10 9.76 12.77 5.45
CA GLU A 10 10.87 12.00 6.03
C GLU A 10 10.44 10.59 6.41
N PHE A 11 9.21 10.44 6.90
CA PHE A 11 8.64 9.13 7.21
C PHE A 11 8.41 8.32 5.94
N VAL A 12 7.80 8.93 4.92
CA VAL A 12 7.50 8.27 3.64
C VAL A 12 8.78 7.85 2.92
N SER A 13 9.75 8.75 2.81
CA SER A 13 11.03 8.46 2.15
C SER A 13 11.88 7.46 2.95
N GLY A 14 11.89 7.55 4.28
CA GLY A 14 12.54 6.60 5.17
C GLY A 14 11.95 5.19 5.03
N ALA A 15 10.62 5.06 5.07
CA ALA A 15 9.93 3.78 4.92
C ALA A 15 10.16 3.16 3.53
N ARG A 16 10.10 3.96 2.46
CA ARG A 16 10.43 3.52 1.10
C ARG A 16 11.85 2.96 1.02
N ASN A 17 12.82 3.70 1.56
CA ASN A 17 14.23 3.31 1.49
C ASN A 17 14.51 2.07 2.37
N LEU A 18 13.82 1.92 3.50
CA LEU A 18 13.90 0.73 4.34
C LEU A 18 13.38 -0.53 3.61
N LEU A 19 12.25 -0.42 2.91
CA LEU A 19 11.62 -1.55 2.23
C LEU A 19 12.36 -1.96 0.96
N PHE A 20 12.76 -0.99 0.14
CA PHE A 20 13.32 -1.25 -1.20
C PHE A 20 14.84 -1.14 -1.27
N GLY A 21 15.49 -0.61 -0.23
CA GLY A 21 16.90 -0.22 -0.26
C GLY A 21 17.09 1.11 -1.00
N ALA A 22 17.80 2.05 -0.36
CA ALA A 22 18.07 3.39 -0.91
C ALA A 22 18.81 3.34 -2.27
N ASP A 23 19.59 2.28 -2.50
CA ASP A 23 20.39 2.11 -3.71
C ASP A 23 19.69 1.35 -4.85
N SER A 24 18.46 0.88 -4.64
CA SER A 24 17.73 0.13 -5.66
C SER A 24 17.45 0.99 -6.91
N GLN A 25 17.44 0.34 -8.07
CA GLN A 25 17.14 1.01 -9.34
C GLN A 25 15.74 1.62 -9.34
N ALA A 26 14.76 0.99 -8.68
CA ALA A 26 13.40 1.52 -8.59
C ALA A 26 13.33 2.84 -7.82
N VAL A 27 14.11 2.98 -6.73
CA VAL A 27 14.23 4.25 -5.98
C VAL A 27 14.96 5.30 -6.82
N LYS A 28 16.11 4.97 -7.41
CA LYS A 28 16.94 5.90 -8.23
C LYS A 28 16.22 6.40 -9.49
N GLN A 29 15.36 5.57 -10.07
CA GLN A 29 14.56 5.91 -11.27
C GLN A 29 13.17 6.48 -10.92
N HIS A 30 12.89 6.77 -9.65
CA HIS A 30 11.60 7.33 -9.21
C HIS A 30 10.36 6.51 -9.64
N ARG A 31 10.45 5.18 -9.62
CA ARG A 31 9.36 4.27 -10.03
C ARG A 31 8.46 3.81 -8.87
N ILE A 32 8.62 4.40 -7.69
CA ILE A 32 7.91 4.00 -6.47
C ILE A 32 7.09 5.18 -5.96
N ALA A 33 5.76 5.03 -5.97
CA ALA A 33 4.85 5.90 -5.26
C ALA A 33 4.68 5.39 -3.81
N SER A 34 4.68 6.30 -2.84
CA SER A 34 4.55 5.96 -1.42
C SER A 34 3.77 7.07 -0.72
N LEU A 35 2.90 6.68 0.21
CA LEU A 35 2.15 7.57 1.08
C LEU A 35 2.03 6.93 2.46
N GLN A 36 1.82 7.75 3.48
CA GLN A 36 1.59 7.28 4.84
C GLN A 36 0.14 6.79 5.01
N SER A 37 -0.04 5.68 5.72
CA SER A 37 -1.35 5.10 6.05
C SER A 37 -1.51 4.83 7.54
N ILE A 38 -2.74 4.51 7.96
CA ILE A 38 -3.02 4.04 9.32
C ILE A 38 -2.59 2.57 9.46
N SER A 39 -1.29 2.38 9.73
CA SER A 39 -0.66 1.07 9.83
C SER A 39 -0.88 0.21 8.56
N GLY A 40 -0.67 -1.10 8.67
CA GLY A 40 -0.82 -2.05 7.56
C GLY A 40 -2.27 -2.22 7.08
N THR A 41 -3.25 -2.19 8.00
CA THR A 41 -4.67 -2.32 7.61
C THR A 41 -5.13 -1.14 6.76
N GLY A 42 -4.72 0.08 7.10
CA GLY A 42 -5.00 1.27 6.28
C GLY A 42 -4.29 1.20 4.93
N ALA A 43 -3.04 0.68 4.90
CA ALA A 43 -2.30 0.49 3.64
C ALA A 43 -3.04 -0.47 2.70
N LEU A 44 -3.49 -1.63 3.22
CA LEU A 44 -4.25 -2.61 2.45
C LEU A 44 -5.58 -2.03 1.94
N GLY A 45 -6.29 -1.26 2.77
CA GLY A 45 -7.52 -0.59 2.35
C GLY A 45 -7.31 0.35 1.15
N ILE A 46 -6.32 1.24 1.24
CA ILE A 46 -5.97 2.16 0.14
C ILE A 46 -5.56 1.38 -1.11
N ALA A 47 -4.74 0.32 -0.96
CA ALA A 47 -4.29 -0.49 -2.09
C ALA A 47 -5.47 -1.23 -2.76
N PHE A 48 -6.42 -1.76 -1.99
CA PHE A 48 -7.60 -2.42 -2.54
C PHE A 48 -8.58 -1.45 -3.18
N ASP A 49 -8.74 -0.23 -2.66
CA ASP A 49 -9.47 0.84 -3.35
C ASP A 49 -8.83 1.19 -4.70
N PHE A 50 -7.50 1.28 -4.75
CA PHE A 50 -6.78 1.51 -6.00
C PHE A 50 -7.00 0.37 -7.00
N ILE A 51 -6.87 -0.88 -6.57
CA ILE A 51 -7.10 -2.06 -7.42
C ILE A 51 -8.54 -2.09 -7.93
N ALA A 52 -9.53 -1.88 -7.06
CA ALA A 52 -10.95 -1.92 -7.43
C ALA A 52 -11.31 -0.86 -8.49
N LYS A 53 -10.63 0.29 -8.44
CA LYS A 53 -10.87 1.43 -9.33
C LYS A 53 -10.11 1.34 -10.65
N TYR A 54 -8.87 0.84 -10.65
CA TYR A 54 -7.97 0.99 -11.80
C TYR A 54 -7.40 -0.31 -12.36
N LEU A 55 -7.57 -1.46 -11.70
CA LEU A 55 -6.96 -2.73 -12.09
C LEU A 55 -7.99 -3.87 -12.19
N PRO A 56 -7.62 -5.02 -12.78
CA PRO A 56 -8.44 -6.23 -12.74
C PRO A 56 -8.73 -6.65 -11.31
N ARG A 57 -10.00 -6.97 -11.02
CA ARG A 57 -10.52 -7.14 -9.66
C ARG A 57 -10.25 -8.52 -9.04
N VAL A 58 -9.18 -9.23 -9.43
CA VAL A 58 -8.89 -10.57 -8.92
C VAL A 58 -7.70 -10.50 -7.95
N VAL A 59 -7.89 -10.98 -6.71
CA VAL A 59 -6.88 -10.97 -5.65
C VAL A 59 -6.63 -12.40 -5.16
N TYR A 60 -5.39 -12.85 -5.27
CA TYR A 60 -4.96 -14.16 -4.74
C TYR A 60 -4.38 -13.99 -3.34
N ILE A 61 -4.88 -14.79 -2.38
CA ILE A 61 -4.38 -14.84 -1.00
C ILE A 61 -3.92 -16.25 -0.63
N SER A 62 -2.95 -16.36 0.27
CA SER A 62 -2.42 -17.64 0.75
C SER A 62 -3.47 -18.47 1.53
N SER A 63 -3.20 -19.76 1.70
CA SER A 63 -3.94 -20.63 2.61
C SER A 63 -2.94 -21.35 3.52
N PRO A 64 -2.84 -21.03 4.83
CA PRO A 64 -3.66 -20.07 5.58
C PRO A 64 -3.30 -18.59 5.30
N THR A 65 -4.14 -17.67 5.78
CA THR A 65 -3.93 -16.22 5.67
C THR A 65 -4.46 -15.47 6.90
N TRP A 66 -4.07 -14.20 7.06
CA TRP A 66 -4.59 -13.37 8.15
C TRP A 66 -6.05 -12.98 7.89
N ALA A 67 -6.91 -13.07 8.92
CA ALA A 67 -8.36 -12.94 8.76
C ALA A 67 -8.80 -11.61 8.11
N ILE A 68 -8.07 -10.51 8.35
CA ILE A 68 -8.39 -9.20 7.79
C ILE A 68 -8.41 -9.20 6.26
N HIS A 69 -7.61 -10.06 5.61
CA HIS A 69 -7.47 -10.04 4.16
C HIS A 69 -8.81 -10.34 3.49
N ARG A 70 -9.55 -11.32 4.03
CA ARG A 70 -10.89 -11.68 3.52
C ARG A 70 -11.88 -10.54 3.74
N THR A 71 -11.89 -9.96 4.95
CA THR A 71 -12.77 -8.82 5.28
C THR A 71 -12.54 -7.62 4.36
N LEU A 72 -11.28 -7.30 4.05
CA LEU A 72 -10.96 -6.18 3.16
C LEU A 72 -11.33 -6.50 1.70
N ILE A 73 -11.02 -7.69 1.19
CA ILE A 73 -11.40 -8.10 -0.17
C ILE A 73 -12.93 -7.99 -0.37
N GLU A 74 -13.71 -8.51 0.58
CA GLU A 74 -15.18 -8.41 0.56
C GLU A 74 -15.66 -6.96 0.61
N LYS A 75 -15.09 -6.13 1.50
CA LYS A 75 -15.43 -4.71 1.65
C LYS A 75 -15.21 -3.92 0.35
N HIS A 76 -14.14 -4.22 -0.38
CA HIS A 76 -13.77 -3.51 -1.61
C HIS A 76 -14.36 -4.16 -2.88
N HIS A 77 -15.27 -5.14 -2.74
CA HIS A 77 -15.93 -5.85 -3.83
C HIS A 77 -14.95 -6.47 -4.85
N LEU A 78 -13.82 -6.96 -4.33
CA LEU A 78 -12.81 -7.67 -5.09
C LEU A 78 -13.14 -9.18 -5.13
N LYS A 79 -12.67 -9.85 -6.18
CA LYS A 79 -12.86 -11.30 -6.43
C LYS A 79 -11.66 -12.10 -6.00
#